data_AF-A0A6A9SRM4-F1
#
_entry.id   AF-A0A6A9SRM4-F1
#
_cell.length_a   1.000
_cell.length_b   1.000
_cell.length_c   1.000
_cell.angle_alpha   90.00
_cell.angle_beta   90.00
_cell.angle_gamma   90.00
#
_symmetry.space_group_name_H-M   'P 1'
#
loop_
_entity.id
_entity.type
_entity.pdbx_description
1 polymer ?
#
loop_
_entity_poly.entity_id
_entity_poly.type
_entity_poly.pdbx_seq_one_letter_code
_entity_poly.pdbx_strand_id
1 'polypeptide(L)'
;MKTGGERAQSGVIGNVLILGFVLTAAATIVVIGGAAFADTKADAQMQSAEQAVSQISAGGGQVGLGGSPRQQFRLDGDDGTVSFRPNAGSVRVYHDYESGETEILNASFGALVYSVGDEEVAYQGGGVWRGDDGGSIMVTPPEYHYRGRTLTFPLVRMTGQPWSDSGTVRGTMADNGTEVVFPDGGLGNPLDNGTVYVEVQSDYHDGWATFFESRAEGNVQHFPDNRTVVADLTVPFEETFDHAVAATTVGGIDESAVDGPTIDGVDRPSPSSEIEARVDDCRSGGCESLDGTVENEVIEDGVHYADESVTIGSDTTFDTSDGDIDVVVNGDLTLKGQGGPHSADQQITGGGTVTVYVNGTLDASGNPLTNTNGDPSDLLVLIHTNQSNTLSFSGTAQFTGAVYAPGSTIEINGGGAVDDNIVGGVVAESFEADGNGKLAYEPMTHELELNNTENQITFLHVSENRIDIERAD
;
A
#
# COMPACT_ATOMS: atom_id res chain seq x y z
N MET A 1 -90.71 2.07 38.02
CA MET A 1 -90.90 2.55 36.64
C MET A 1 -89.60 2.24 35.90
N LYS A 2 -89.61 1.24 35.01
CA LYS A 2 -88.39 0.70 34.36
C LYS A 2 -88.29 1.24 32.92
N THR A 3 -87.06 1.57 32.59
CA THR A 3 -86.45 2.10 31.36
C THR A 3 -86.99 1.58 30.02
N GLY A 4 -87.07 2.48 29.04
CA GLY A 4 -87.48 2.18 27.66
C GLY A 4 -87.11 3.30 26.66
N GLY A 5 -85.92 3.89 26.83
CA GLY A 5 -85.22 4.56 25.72
C GLY A 5 -84.11 3.64 25.23
N GLU A 6 -83.48 3.94 24.09
CA GLU A 6 -82.27 3.25 23.58
C GLU A 6 -82.49 1.97 22.74
N ARG A 7 -83.22 2.05 21.62
CA ARG A 7 -83.05 1.05 20.52
C ARG A 7 -82.94 1.62 19.09
N ALA A 8 -82.95 2.94 18.91
CA ALA A 8 -82.79 3.58 17.59
C ALA A 8 -81.40 4.23 17.34
N GLN A 9 -80.46 4.17 18.30
CA GLN A 9 -79.11 4.74 18.11
C GLN A 9 -78.06 3.72 17.64
N SER A 10 -78.27 2.41 17.80
CA SER A 10 -77.23 1.40 17.53
C SER A 10 -76.85 1.29 16.05
N GLY A 11 -77.80 1.47 15.12
CA GLY A 11 -77.50 1.44 13.67
C GLY A 11 -76.72 2.66 13.18
N VAL A 12 -76.94 3.83 13.78
CA VAL A 12 -76.23 5.07 13.41
C VAL A 12 -74.82 5.07 14.00
N ILE A 13 -74.66 4.63 15.25
CA ILE A 13 -73.34 4.47 15.91
C ILE A 13 -72.48 3.43 15.17
N GLY A 14 -73.07 2.31 14.73
CA GLY A 14 -72.36 1.28 13.96
C GLY A 14 -71.80 1.78 12.64
N ASN A 15 -72.59 2.55 11.88
CA ASN A 15 -72.12 3.15 10.62
C ASN A 15 -71.02 4.20 10.84
N VAL A 16 -71.15 5.04 11.88
CA VAL A 16 -70.12 6.04 12.22
C VAL A 16 -68.81 5.36 12.63
N LEU A 17 -68.87 4.27 13.39
CA LEU A 17 -67.69 3.50 13.80
C LEU A 17 -66.99 2.82 12.62
N ILE A 18 -67.74 2.24 11.68
CA ILE A 18 -67.17 1.64 10.47
C ILE A 18 -66.52 2.70 9.60
N LEU A 19 -67.20 3.84 9.38
CA LEU A 19 -66.62 4.94 8.59
C LEU A 19 -65.37 5.49 9.25
N GLY A 20 -65.38 5.66 10.58
CA GLY A 20 -64.23 6.07 11.36
C GLY A 20 -63.07 5.09 11.21
N PHE A 21 -63.32 3.79 11.38
CA PHE A 21 -62.30 2.75 11.24
C PHE A 21 -61.71 2.70 9.82
N VAL A 22 -62.53 2.80 8.77
CA VAL A 22 -62.06 2.81 7.38
C VAL A 22 -61.19 4.03 7.11
N LEU A 23 -61.59 5.22 7.59
CA LEU A 23 -60.80 6.44 7.44
C LEU A 23 -59.49 6.37 8.22
N THR A 24 -59.49 5.81 9.43
CA THR A 24 -58.26 5.61 10.21
C THR A 24 -57.35 4.60 9.53
N ALA A 25 -57.87 3.45 9.08
CA ALA A 25 -57.09 2.44 8.38
C ALA A 25 -56.49 2.96 7.07
N ALA A 26 -57.28 3.72 6.28
CA ALA A 26 -56.79 4.35 5.06
C ALA A 26 -55.71 5.41 5.36
N ALA A 27 -55.89 6.24 6.38
CA ALA A 27 -54.89 7.22 6.81
C ALA A 27 -53.59 6.54 7.25
N THR A 28 -53.67 5.44 8.01
CA THR A 28 -52.51 4.66 8.45
C THR A 28 -51.77 4.04 7.26
N ILE A 29 -52.47 3.48 6.28
CA ILE A 29 -51.86 2.90 5.07
C ILE A 29 -51.14 3.97 4.25
N VAL A 30 -51.72 5.16 4.10
CA VAL A 30 -51.09 6.26 3.34
C VAL A 30 -49.81 6.75 4.01
N VAL A 31 -49.80 6.85 5.35
CA VAL A 31 -48.60 7.28 6.10
C VAL A 31 -47.46 6.26 5.98
N ILE A 32 -47.76 4.97 6.16
CA ILE A 32 -46.75 3.90 6.07
C ILE A 32 -46.30 3.68 4.62
N GLY A 33 -47.25 3.69 3.68
CA GLY A 33 -46.98 3.52 2.26
C GLY A 33 -46.20 4.70 1.66
N GLY A 34 -46.36 5.91 2.18
CA GLY A 34 -45.64 7.09 1.71
C GLY A 34 -44.13 7.00 1.94
N ALA A 35 -43.69 6.55 3.12
CA ALA A 35 -42.27 6.39 3.44
C ALA A 35 -41.63 5.27 2.61
N ALA A 36 -42.25 4.08 2.59
CA ALA A 36 -41.74 2.95 1.81
C ALA A 36 -41.70 3.22 0.29
N PHE A 37 -42.64 4.01 -0.23
CA PHE A 37 -42.67 4.42 -1.63
C PHE A 37 -41.57 5.45 -1.96
N ALA A 38 -41.26 6.36 -1.04
CA ALA A 38 -40.16 7.31 -1.21
C ALA A 38 -38.80 6.59 -1.27
N ASP A 39 -38.56 5.65 -0.35
CA ASP A 39 -37.32 4.86 -0.31
C ASP A 39 -37.16 4.03 -1.59
N THR A 40 -38.21 3.32 -2.02
CA THR A 40 -38.18 2.52 -3.26
C THR A 40 -37.92 3.39 -4.50
N LYS A 41 -38.40 4.65 -4.49
CA LYS A 41 -38.18 5.59 -5.58
C LYS A 41 -36.72 6.05 -5.62
N ALA A 42 -36.11 6.35 -4.47
CA ALA A 42 -34.71 6.74 -4.37
C ALA A 42 -33.78 5.62 -4.84
N ASP A 43 -34.00 4.38 -4.38
CA ASP A 43 -33.24 3.20 -4.83
C ASP A 43 -33.28 3.00 -6.35
N ALA A 44 -34.48 3.11 -6.94
CA ALA A 44 -34.67 2.98 -8.38
C ALA A 44 -33.98 4.12 -9.16
N GLN A 45 -33.96 5.33 -8.60
CA GLN A 45 -33.25 6.47 -9.18
C GLN A 45 -31.73 6.25 -9.14
N MET A 46 -31.19 5.77 -8.03
CA MET A 46 -29.77 5.47 -7.89
C MET A 46 -29.31 4.38 -8.86
N GLN A 47 -30.07 3.29 -9.00
CA GLN A 47 -29.76 2.26 -10.00
C GLN A 47 -29.81 2.80 -11.44
N SER A 48 -30.76 3.69 -11.73
CA SER A 48 -30.82 4.34 -13.04
C SER A 48 -29.63 5.28 -13.26
N ALA A 49 -29.18 5.99 -12.23
CA ALA A 49 -28.01 6.85 -12.27
C ALA A 49 -26.73 6.04 -12.48
N GLU A 50 -26.54 4.94 -11.76
CA GLU A 50 -25.42 4.01 -11.96
C GLU A 50 -25.33 3.54 -13.41
N GLN A 51 -26.45 3.12 -14.01
CA GLN A 51 -26.50 2.69 -15.40
C GLN A 51 -26.19 3.83 -16.38
N ALA A 52 -26.73 5.02 -16.14
CA ALA A 52 -26.49 6.18 -17.00
C ALA A 52 -25.04 6.65 -16.93
N VAL A 53 -24.48 6.77 -15.72
CA VAL A 53 -23.09 7.15 -15.49
C VAL A 53 -22.12 6.09 -16.03
N SER A 54 -22.45 4.80 -15.94
CA SER A 54 -21.66 3.72 -16.55
C SER A 54 -21.68 3.76 -18.09
N GLN A 55 -22.79 4.18 -18.70
CA GLN A 55 -22.82 4.41 -20.15
C GLN A 55 -21.99 5.63 -20.55
N ILE A 56 -22.01 6.68 -19.71
CA ILE A 56 -21.18 7.86 -19.90
C ILE A 56 -19.71 7.51 -19.76
N SER A 57 -19.31 6.70 -18.77
CA SER A 57 -17.93 6.28 -18.58
C SER A 57 -17.42 5.45 -19.76
N ALA A 58 -18.24 4.55 -20.31
CA ALA A 58 -17.91 3.83 -21.54
C ALA A 58 -17.70 4.77 -22.73
N GLY A 59 -18.53 5.82 -22.86
CA GLY A 59 -18.34 6.88 -23.84
C GLY A 59 -17.08 7.71 -23.60
N GLY A 60 -16.77 8.02 -22.33
CA GLY A 60 -15.57 8.71 -21.91
C GLY A 60 -14.31 7.91 -22.23
N GLY A 61 -14.31 6.59 -21.99
CA GLY A 61 -13.24 5.69 -22.42
C GLY A 61 -12.99 5.74 -23.94
N GLN A 62 -14.04 5.80 -24.76
CA GLN A 62 -13.90 5.97 -26.22
C GLN A 62 -13.36 7.34 -26.64
N VAL A 63 -13.55 8.37 -25.83
CA VAL A 63 -13.03 9.73 -26.10
C VAL A 63 -11.58 9.82 -25.65
N GLY A 64 -11.30 9.43 -24.41
CA GLY A 64 -9.97 9.53 -23.82
C GLY A 64 -8.98 8.53 -24.42
N LEU A 65 -9.36 7.26 -24.59
CA LEU A 65 -8.45 6.20 -25.04
C LEU A 65 -8.45 6.02 -26.57
N GLY A 66 -9.17 6.90 -27.27
CA GLY A 66 -9.40 6.82 -28.71
C GLY A 66 -10.64 6.01 -29.09
N GLY A 67 -11.22 6.35 -30.25
CA GLY A 67 -12.44 5.72 -30.77
C GLY A 67 -13.49 6.74 -31.22
N SER A 68 -13.58 7.90 -30.56
CA SER A 68 -14.39 9.02 -31.01
C SER A 68 -13.84 10.37 -30.50
N PRO A 69 -13.73 11.42 -31.32
CA PRO A 69 -13.24 12.72 -30.84
C PRO A 69 -14.23 13.42 -29.90
N ARG A 70 -15.52 13.07 -29.94
CA ARG A 70 -16.58 13.67 -29.12
C ARG A 70 -17.70 12.69 -28.82
N GLN A 71 -18.30 12.81 -27.64
CA GLN A 71 -19.52 12.12 -27.22
C GLN A 71 -20.48 13.08 -26.54
N GLN A 72 -21.78 12.84 -26.68
CA GLN A 72 -22.81 13.58 -25.94
C GLN A 72 -23.30 12.71 -24.78
N PHE A 73 -23.61 13.35 -23.66
CA PHE A 73 -24.26 12.69 -22.55
C PHE A 73 -25.58 13.37 -22.18
N ARG A 74 -26.46 12.58 -21.58
CA ARG A 74 -27.70 13.01 -20.97
C ARG A 74 -27.83 12.33 -19.63
N LEU A 75 -28.06 13.11 -18.59
CA LEU A 75 -28.40 12.63 -17.26
C LEU A 75 -29.75 13.22 -16.87
N ASP A 76 -30.67 12.35 -16.46
CA ASP A 76 -32.00 12.74 -16.01
C ASP A 76 -31.98 12.94 -14.48
N GLY A 77 -31.91 14.20 -14.07
CA GLY A 77 -31.85 14.62 -12.66
C GLY A 77 -33.18 15.01 -12.04
N ASP A 78 -34.28 14.31 -12.36
CA ASP A 78 -35.65 14.70 -11.96
C ASP A 78 -35.77 15.21 -10.50
N ASP A 79 -35.24 14.45 -9.54
CA ASP A 79 -35.16 14.83 -8.12
C ASP A 79 -33.71 14.99 -7.61
N GLY A 80 -32.73 14.90 -8.51
CA GLY A 80 -31.30 14.90 -8.20
C GLY A 80 -30.56 16.11 -8.75
N THR A 81 -29.29 16.21 -8.39
CA THR A 81 -28.38 17.23 -8.91
C THR A 81 -27.29 16.57 -9.74
N VAL A 82 -27.06 17.09 -10.94
CA VAL A 82 -25.90 16.72 -11.75
C VAL A 82 -24.90 17.86 -11.65
N SER A 83 -23.65 17.53 -11.35
CA SER A 83 -22.57 18.51 -11.22
C SER A 83 -21.28 18.02 -11.85
N PHE A 84 -20.45 18.97 -12.29
CA PHE A 84 -19.07 18.69 -12.66
C PHE A 84 -18.13 19.36 -11.66
N ARG A 85 -17.27 18.56 -11.05
CA ARG A 85 -16.28 18.96 -10.04
C ARG A 85 -14.88 18.80 -10.67
N PRO A 86 -14.19 19.87 -11.11
CA PRO A 86 -12.94 19.76 -11.89
C PRO A 86 -11.72 19.28 -11.10
N ASN A 87 -11.75 19.36 -9.76
CA ASN A 87 -10.67 18.93 -8.88
C ASN A 87 -11.24 18.00 -7.80
N ALA A 88 -11.74 16.84 -8.22
CA ALA A 88 -12.42 15.88 -7.35
C ALA A 88 -11.47 14.83 -6.76
N GLY A 89 -10.19 14.87 -7.12
CA GLY A 89 -9.14 14.03 -6.57
C GLY A 89 -7.83 14.26 -7.31
N SER A 90 -6.80 13.52 -6.93
CA SER A 90 -5.49 13.54 -7.57
C SER A 90 -4.90 12.14 -7.66
N VAL A 91 -4.05 11.95 -8.67
CA VAL A 91 -3.20 10.78 -8.82
C VAL A 91 -1.76 11.23 -8.95
N ARG A 92 -0.89 10.50 -8.26
CA ARG A 92 0.55 10.60 -8.39
C ARG A 92 1.10 9.23 -8.76
N VAL A 93 1.94 9.19 -9.78
CA VAL A 93 2.73 8.02 -10.13
C VAL A 93 4.18 8.43 -10.01
N TYR A 94 4.96 7.69 -9.24
CA TYR A 94 6.38 7.95 -9.11
C TYR A 94 7.15 6.64 -9.03
N HIS A 95 8.41 6.72 -9.43
CA HIS A 95 9.37 5.64 -9.29
C HIS A 95 10.29 6.00 -8.15
N ASP A 96 10.21 5.24 -7.08
CA ASP A 96 11.09 5.35 -5.94
C ASP A 96 12.35 4.53 -6.17
N TYR A 97 13.47 5.22 -6.10
CA TYR A 97 14.81 4.66 -6.00
C TYR A 97 15.36 5.11 -4.67
N GLU A 98 16.37 4.42 -4.17
CA GLU A 98 17.03 4.90 -2.96
C GLU A 98 17.81 6.19 -3.14
N SER A 99 18.37 6.40 -4.33
CA SER A 99 18.99 7.67 -4.68
C SER A 99 18.00 8.84 -4.72
N GLY A 100 16.70 8.54 -4.67
CA GLY A 100 15.61 9.49 -4.56
C GLY A 100 14.43 9.15 -5.46
N GLU A 101 13.33 9.85 -5.20
CA GLU A 101 12.10 9.69 -5.94
C GLU A 101 12.15 10.40 -7.31
N THR A 102 11.68 9.72 -8.36
CA THR A 102 11.41 10.33 -9.67
C THR A 102 9.91 10.36 -9.95
N GLU A 103 9.33 11.56 -9.93
CA GLU A 103 7.92 11.77 -10.30
C GLU A 103 7.70 11.45 -11.78
N ILE A 104 6.78 10.54 -12.07
CA ILE A 104 6.36 10.17 -13.43
C ILE A 104 5.13 10.99 -13.83
N LEU A 105 4.13 11.05 -12.95
CA LEU A 105 2.87 11.76 -13.17
C LEU A 105 2.39 12.39 -11.87
N ASN A 106 1.92 13.63 -11.93
CA ASN A 106 1.20 14.27 -10.82
C ASN A 106 0.09 15.15 -11.37
N ALA A 107 -1.15 14.74 -11.10
CA ALA A 107 -2.31 15.26 -11.81
C ALA A 107 -3.58 15.25 -10.95
N SER A 108 -4.37 16.33 -11.01
CA SER A 108 -5.74 16.34 -10.49
C SER A 108 -6.74 15.80 -11.51
N PHE A 109 -7.77 15.06 -11.12
CA PHE A 109 -8.85 14.68 -12.03
C PHE A 109 -10.20 15.21 -11.58
N GLY A 110 -11.03 15.57 -12.54
CA GLY A 110 -12.42 15.95 -12.29
C GLY A 110 -13.35 14.75 -12.14
N ALA A 111 -14.54 15.01 -11.62
CA ALA A 111 -15.63 14.06 -11.52
C ALA A 111 -16.94 14.65 -12.07
N LEU A 112 -17.67 13.85 -12.86
CA LEU A 112 -19.07 14.11 -13.17
C LEU A 112 -19.93 13.35 -12.16
N VAL A 113 -20.72 14.08 -11.38
CA VAL A 113 -21.41 13.54 -10.20
C VAL A 113 -22.91 13.73 -10.33
N TYR A 114 -23.66 12.65 -10.09
CA TYR A 114 -25.09 12.67 -9.84
C TYR A 114 -25.33 12.45 -8.35
N SER A 115 -26.10 13.32 -7.68
CA SER A 115 -26.40 13.17 -6.25
C SER A 115 -27.90 13.31 -5.95
N VAL A 116 -28.38 12.54 -4.98
CA VAL A 116 -29.74 12.58 -4.42
C VAL A 116 -29.66 12.37 -2.91
N GLY A 117 -30.02 13.39 -2.13
CA GLY A 117 -29.81 13.35 -0.68
C GLY A 117 -28.32 13.28 -0.36
N ASP A 118 -27.93 12.26 0.41
CA ASP A 118 -26.55 12.01 0.82
C ASP A 118 -25.85 10.96 -0.08
N GLU A 119 -26.58 10.34 -1.02
CA GLU A 119 -26.03 9.37 -1.96
C GLU A 119 -25.55 10.05 -3.25
N GLU A 120 -24.45 9.55 -3.81
CA GLU A 120 -23.95 9.98 -5.12
C GLU A 120 -23.37 8.85 -5.97
N VAL A 121 -23.40 9.09 -7.29
CA VAL A 121 -22.72 8.28 -8.31
C VAL A 121 -21.79 9.20 -9.10
N ALA A 122 -20.52 8.85 -9.17
CA ALA A 122 -19.49 9.67 -9.78
C ALA A 122 -18.70 8.93 -10.84
N TYR A 123 -18.51 9.56 -12.01
CA TYR A 123 -17.52 9.15 -12.99
C TYR A 123 -16.23 9.93 -12.75
N GLN A 124 -15.16 9.23 -12.37
CA GLN A 124 -13.89 9.82 -11.98
C GLN A 124 -12.72 8.87 -12.31
N GLY A 125 -11.64 9.40 -12.90
CA GLY A 125 -10.41 8.63 -13.14
C GLY A 125 -10.57 7.44 -14.09
N GLY A 126 -11.66 7.40 -14.87
CA GLY A 126 -12.02 6.26 -15.73
C GLY A 126 -12.99 5.27 -15.07
N GLY A 127 -13.15 5.30 -13.75
CA GLY A 127 -14.05 4.42 -12.99
C GLY A 127 -15.38 5.08 -12.63
N VAL A 128 -16.36 4.26 -12.25
CA VAL A 128 -17.64 4.72 -11.71
C VAL A 128 -17.77 4.25 -10.27
N TRP A 129 -18.03 5.20 -9.39
CA TRP A 129 -18.09 5.01 -7.95
C TRP A 129 -19.50 5.35 -7.46
N ARG A 130 -20.02 4.57 -6.52
CA ARG A 130 -21.21 4.92 -5.75
C ARG A 130 -20.76 5.16 -4.32
N GLY A 131 -21.19 6.25 -3.70
CA GLY A 131 -20.86 6.51 -2.31
C GLY A 131 -21.91 7.33 -1.59
N ASP A 132 -21.73 7.41 -0.29
CA ASP A 132 -22.45 8.28 0.63
C ASP A 132 -21.49 8.75 1.74
N ASP A 133 -22.01 9.39 2.79
CA ASP A 133 -21.20 9.84 3.94
C ASP A 133 -20.48 8.70 4.70
N GLY A 134 -20.88 7.44 4.49
CA GLY A 134 -20.34 6.25 5.14
C GLY A 134 -19.28 5.49 4.34
N GLY A 135 -19.04 5.86 3.08
CA GLY A 135 -17.98 5.30 2.25
C GLY A 135 -18.36 5.17 0.77
N SER A 136 -17.53 4.48 0.00
CA SER A 136 -17.74 4.29 -1.44
C SER A 136 -17.48 2.86 -1.93
N ILE A 137 -18.16 2.48 -3.00
CA ILE A 137 -18.01 1.19 -3.67
C ILE A 137 -17.77 1.38 -5.18
N MET A 138 -17.01 0.46 -5.76
CA MET A 138 -16.76 0.40 -7.19
C MET A 138 -17.97 -0.17 -7.95
N VAL A 139 -18.49 0.60 -8.91
CA VAL A 139 -19.55 0.16 -9.85
C VAL A 139 -18.92 -0.32 -11.16
N THR A 140 -18.03 0.50 -11.73
CA THR A 140 -17.25 0.16 -12.94
C THR A 140 -15.78 0.44 -12.67
N PRO A 141 -14.86 -0.49 -12.96
CA PRO A 141 -13.44 -0.24 -12.75
C PRO A 141 -12.90 0.84 -13.68
N PRO A 142 -11.88 1.60 -13.23
CA PRO A 142 -11.03 2.38 -14.11
C PRO A 142 -10.13 1.47 -14.95
N GLU A 143 -9.44 2.07 -15.91
CA GLU A 143 -8.49 1.37 -16.77
C GLU A 143 -7.15 1.23 -16.03
N TYR A 144 -6.84 0.00 -15.62
CA TYR A 144 -5.55 -0.40 -15.04
C TYR A 144 -5.30 -1.83 -15.48
N HIS A 145 -4.25 -2.04 -16.25
CA HIS A 145 -3.95 -3.33 -16.83
C HIS A 145 -2.57 -3.78 -16.38
N TYR A 146 -2.54 -4.62 -15.36
CA TYR A 146 -1.33 -5.33 -14.95
C TYR A 146 -1.37 -6.77 -15.48
N ARG A 147 -0.35 -7.14 -16.27
CA ARG A 147 -0.19 -8.51 -16.81
C ARG A 147 1.28 -8.84 -17.02
N GLY A 148 1.74 -9.96 -16.47
CA GLY A 148 3.06 -10.52 -16.78
C GLY A 148 4.19 -9.50 -16.56
N ARG A 149 4.17 -8.82 -15.40
CA ARG A 149 5.08 -7.73 -15.02
C ARG A 149 5.02 -6.47 -15.88
N THR A 150 3.92 -6.27 -16.61
CA THR A 150 3.67 -5.05 -17.39
C THR A 150 2.48 -4.31 -16.81
N LEU A 151 2.69 -3.10 -16.29
CA LEU A 151 1.62 -2.17 -15.95
C LEU A 151 1.32 -1.24 -17.13
N THR A 152 0.08 -1.23 -17.60
CA THR A 152 -0.45 -0.21 -18.50
C THR A 152 -1.55 0.57 -17.80
N PHE A 153 -1.29 1.86 -17.56
CA PHE A 153 -2.16 2.76 -16.83
C PHE A 153 -2.52 3.99 -17.67
N PRO A 154 -3.62 3.93 -18.44
CA PRO A 154 -4.10 5.06 -19.20
C PRO A 154 -5.08 5.88 -18.38
N LEU A 155 -4.56 6.86 -17.63
CA LEU A 155 -5.36 7.74 -16.79
C LEU A 155 -6.32 8.59 -17.64
N VAL A 156 -7.60 8.55 -17.30
CA VAL A 156 -8.61 9.45 -17.88
C VAL A 156 -8.83 10.64 -16.95
N ARG A 157 -8.56 11.85 -17.43
CA ARG A 157 -8.77 13.11 -16.70
C ARG A 157 -9.86 13.93 -17.34
N MET A 158 -10.88 14.26 -16.55
CA MET A 158 -11.92 15.18 -16.98
C MET A 158 -11.58 16.61 -16.56
N THR A 159 -11.66 17.55 -17.49
CA THR A 159 -11.36 18.98 -17.32
C THR A 159 -12.55 19.84 -17.74
N GLY A 160 -12.68 21.05 -17.18
CA GLY A 160 -13.80 21.95 -17.51
C GLY A 160 -14.11 22.96 -16.41
N GLN A 161 -15.11 23.81 -16.65
CA GLN A 161 -15.60 24.75 -15.62
C GLN A 161 -16.59 24.04 -14.68
N PRO A 162 -16.58 24.35 -13.37
CA PRO A 162 -17.51 23.75 -12.44
C PRO A 162 -18.96 24.21 -12.73
N TRP A 163 -19.90 23.28 -12.67
CA TRP A 163 -21.33 23.57 -12.79
C TRP A 163 -22.15 22.58 -11.96
N SER A 164 -23.39 22.96 -11.65
CA SER A 164 -24.33 22.16 -10.86
C SER A 164 -25.74 22.55 -11.24
N ASP A 165 -26.55 21.56 -11.64
CA ASP A 165 -27.91 21.78 -12.14
C ASP A 165 -28.85 20.65 -11.71
N SER A 166 -30.13 20.98 -11.59
CA SER A 166 -31.20 20.00 -11.34
C SER A 166 -31.99 19.69 -12.61
N GLY A 167 -32.71 18.57 -12.61
CA GLY A 167 -33.47 18.10 -13.77
C GLY A 167 -32.57 17.47 -14.83
N THR A 168 -33.08 17.35 -16.07
CA THR A 168 -32.29 16.81 -17.17
C THR A 168 -31.11 17.72 -17.52
N VAL A 169 -29.89 17.21 -17.40
CA VAL A 169 -28.67 17.82 -17.92
C VAL A 169 -28.23 17.13 -19.21
N ARG A 170 -27.78 17.93 -20.17
CA ARG A 170 -27.08 17.47 -21.37
C ARG A 170 -25.72 18.14 -21.44
N GLY A 171 -24.74 17.43 -21.96
CA GLY A 171 -23.41 17.98 -22.18
C GLY A 171 -22.61 17.18 -23.19
N THR A 172 -21.37 17.59 -23.38
CA THR A 172 -20.42 16.98 -24.30
C THR A 172 -19.13 16.63 -23.58
N MET A 173 -18.59 15.47 -23.96
CA MET A 173 -17.22 15.04 -23.71
C MET A 173 -16.44 15.22 -25.00
N ALA A 174 -15.34 15.96 -24.97
CA ALA A 174 -14.48 16.18 -26.12
C ALA A 174 -13.04 15.75 -25.80
N ASP A 175 -12.41 15.06 -26.73
CA ASP A 175 -10.99 14.72 -26.64
C ASP A 175 -10.18 16.02 -26.61
N ASN A 176 -9.33 16.16 -25.59
CA ASN A 176 -8.41 17.28 -25.40
C ASN A 176 -6.94 16.82 -25.40
N GLY A 177 -6.68 15.67 -26.02
CA GLY A 177 -5.35 15.15 -26.27
C GLY A 177 -4.96 14.01 -25.34
N THR A 178 -4.07 13.18 -25.87
CA THR A 178 -3.39 12.09 -25.16
C THR A 178 -1.91 12.40 -25.09
N GLU A 179 -1.34 12.26 -23.91
CA GLU A 179 0.09 12.41 -23.63
C GLU A 179 0.63 11.07 -23.13
N VAL A 180 1.65 10.53 -23.81
CA VAL A 180 2.39 9.38 -23.29
C VAL A 180 3.35 9.91 -22.25
N VAL A 181 3.09 9.58 -20.98
CA VAL A 181 3.88 10.05 -19.84
C VAL A 181 5.06 9.13 -19.61
N PHE A 182 4.87 7.82 -19.78
CA PHE A 182 5.92 6.83 -19.67
C PHE A 182 5.73 5.68 -20.69
N PRO A 183 6.80 5.24 -21.38
CA PRO A 183 8.16 5.80 -21.34
C PRO A 183 8.27 7.08 -22.18
N ASP A 184 8.82 8.15 -21.61
CA ASP A 184 9.30 9.33 -22.35
C ASP A 184 10.67 9.79 -21.82
N GLY A 185 11.56 10.15 -22.74
CA GLY A 185 12.71 11.05 -22.54
C GLY A 185 13.83 10.75 -21.52
N GLY A 186 13.75 9.81 -20.58
CA GLY A 186 14.80 9.71 -19.53
C GLY A 186 14.92 8.47 -18.63
N LEU A 187 13.86 7.68 -18.44
CA LEU A 187 13.91 6.43 -17.66
C LEU A 187 13.85 5.20 -18.58
N GLY A 188 14.57 4.13 -18.21
CA GLY A 188 14.58 2.87 -18.95
C GLY A 188 13.20 2.19 -18.96
N ASN A 189 12.86 1.51 -20.06
CA ASN A 189 11.73 0.59 -20.12
C ASN A 189 12.15 -0.61 -20.97
N PRO A 190 12.60 -1.75 -20.38
CA PRO A 190 12.34 -2.21 -19.01
C PRO A 190 12.87 -1.33 -17.87
N LEU A 191 12.19 -1.36 -16.72
CA LEU A 191 12.69 -0.82 -15.46
C LEU A 191 13.80 -1.74 -14.93
N ASP A 192 14.87 -1.14 -14.39
CA ASP A 192 16.07 -1.88 -13.98
C ASP A 192 16.09 -2.23 -12.48
N ASN A 193 15.39 -1.45 -11.63
CA ASN A 193 15.26 -1.63 -10.18
C ASN A 193 14.18 -0.68 -9.60
N GLY A 194 14.07 -0.63 -8.28
CA GLY A 194 13.20 0.30 -7.54
C GLY A 194 11.74 -0.13 -7.50
N THR A 195 10.89 0.76 -6.96
CA THR A 195 9.46 0.50 -6.75
C THR A 195 8.63 1.60 -7.40
N VAL A 196 7.61 1.20 -8.17
CA VAL A 196 6.65 2.13 -8.77
C VAL A 196 5.44 2.23 -7.87
N TYR A 197 5.13 3.45 -7.44
CA TYR A 197 3.97 3.76 -6.61
C TYR A 197 2.90 4.47 -7.44
N VAL A 198 1.64 4.06 -7.23
CA VAL A 198 0.44 4.73 -7.75
C VAL A 198 -0.39 5.19 -6.55
N GLU A 199 -0.34 6.49 -6.25
CA GLU A 199 -1.12 7.11 -5.18
C GLU A 199 -2.37 7.76 -5.75
N VAL A 200 -3.52 7.49 -5.16
CA VAL A 200 -4.81 8.12 -5.51
C VAL A 200 -5.43 8.72 -4.27
N GLN A 201 -5.62 10.05 -4.28
CA GLN A 201 -6.38 10.77 -3.27
C GLN A 201 -7.77 11.14 -3.83
N SER A 202 -8.84 10.69 -3.19
CA SER A 202 -10.20 10.88 -3.67
C SER A 202 -11.25 10.73 -2.57
N ASP A 203 -12.38 11.43 -2.69
CA ASP A 203 -13.56 11.19 -1.87
C ASP A 203 -14.12 9.76 -2.05
N TYR A 204 -13.76 9.07 -3.13
CA TYR A 204 -14.14 7.67 -3.40
C TYR A 204 -13.02 6.67 -3.02
N HIS A 205 -12.22 6.97 -2.01
CA HIS A 205 -11.04 6.18 -1.65
C HIS A 205 -11.35 4.71 -1.32
N ASP A 206 -12.49 4.41 -0.68
CA ASP A 206 -12.85 3.01 -0.36
C ASP A 206 -13.09 2.19 -1.64
N GLY A 207 -13.68 2.82 -2.65
CA GLY A 207 -13.85 2.23 -3.97
C GLY A 207 -12.50 1.99 -4.67
N TRP A 208 -11.59 2.97 -4.58
CA TRP A 208 -10.22 2.83 -5.12
C TRP A 208 -9.41 1.75 -4.40
N ALA A 209 -9.51 1.63 -3.07
CA ALA A 209 -8.88 0.57 -2.28
C ALA A 209 -9.38 -0.80 -2.75
N THR A 210 -10.69 -0.99 -2.79
CA THR A 210 -11.31 -2.23 -3.29
C THR A 210 -10.85 -2.56 -4.72
N PHE A 211 -10.68 -1.54 -5.58
CA PHE A 211 -10.20 -1.73 -6.93
C PHE A 211 -8.76 -2.24 -6.97
N PHE A 212 -7.85 -1.57 -6.26
CA PHE A 212 -6.44 -1.97 -6.27
C PHE A 212 -6.27 -3.36 -5.62
N GLU A 213 -6.92 -3.63 -4.49
CA GLU A 213 -6.88 -4.94 -3.82
C GLU A 213 -7.37 -6.08 -4.73
N SER A 214 -8.41 -5.82 -5.54
CA SER A 214 -9.01 -6.86 -6.38
C SER A 214 -8.35 -7.04 -7.75
N ARG A 215 -7.59 -6.05 -8.25
CA ARG A 215 -7.15 -6.03 -9.65
C ARG A 215 -5.73 -5.53 -9.90
N ALA A 216 -5.05 -4.95 -8.91
CA ALA A 216 -3.74 -4.38 -9.14
C ALA A 216 -2.58 -5.38 -9.04
N GLU A 217 -2.83 -6.58 -8.47
CA GLU A 217 -1.77 -7.58 -8.19
C GLU A 217 -0.54 -6.85 -7.60
N GLY A 218 -0.78 -6.20 -6.46
CA GLY A 218 0.06 -5.19 -5.81
C GLY A 218 -0.20 -5.20 -4.30
N ASN A 219 0.76 -4.74 -3.50
CA ASN A 219 0.51 -4.39 -2.10
C ASN A 219 -0.27 -3.07 -2.10
N VAL A 220 -1.30 -2.99 -1.29
CA VAL A 220 -2.24 -1.87 -1.29
C VAL A 220 -2.35 -1.33 0.11
N GLN A 221 -1.95 -0.08 0.28
CA GLN A 221 -2.08 0.64 1.53
C GLN A 221 -3.25 1.62 1.43
N HIS A 222 -4.18 1.54 2.38
CA HIS A 222 -5.34 2.43 2.45
C HIS A 222 -5.22 3.34 3.67
N PHE A 223 -5.25 4.66 3.43
CA PHE A 223 -5.20 5.71 4.44
C PHE A 223 -6.52 6.50 4.48
N PRO A 224 -7.56 6.04 5.20
CA PRO A 224 -8.87 6.69 5.24
C PRO A 224 -8.84 8.14 5.71
N ASP A 225 -8.04 8.47 6.73
CA ASP A 225 -7.95 9.83 7.29
C ASP A 225 -7.47 10.87 6.26
N ASN A 226 -6.58 10.43 5.36
CA ASN A 226 -6.04 11.25 4.27
C ASN A 226 -6.77 11.03 2.95
N ARG A 227 -7.81 10.18 2.92
CA ARG A 227 -8.57 9.79 1.73
C ARG A 227 -7.67 9.29 0.58
N THR A 228 -6.60 8.56 0.93
CA THR A 228 -5.54 8.19 -0.01
C THR A 228 -5.38 6.67 -0.06
N VAL A 229 -5.16 6.15 -1.25
CA VAL A 229 -4.85 4.75 -1.51
C VAL A 229 -3.55 4.69 -2.29
N VAL A 230 -2.65 3.79 -1.92
CA VAL A 230 -1.34 3.61 -2.54
C VAL A 230 -1.22 2.16 -2.99
N ALA A 231 -0.88 1.95 -4.25
CA ALA A 231 -0.53 0.64 -4.78
C ALA A 231 0.93 0.65 -5.23
N ASP A 232 1.71 -0.35 -4.83
CA ASP A 232 3.13 -0.46 -5.18
C ASP A 232 3.45 -1.71 -6.00
N LEU A 233 4.39 -1.56 -6.94
CA LEU A 233 4.94 -2.63 -7.77
C LEU A 233 6.47 -2.53 -7.81
N THR A 234 7.16 -3.59 -7.41
CA THR A 234 8.63 -3.62 -7.26
C THR A 234 9.29 -4.32 -8.45
N VAL A 235 10.41 -3.79 -8.93
CA VAL A 235 11.19 -4.48 -9.97
C VAL A 235 11.92 -5.68 -9.37
N PRO A 236 11.80 -6.90 -9.94
CA PRO A 236 12.52 -8.07 -9.45
C PRO A 236 14.02 -7.80 -9.38
N PHE A 237 14.62 -8.11 -8.23
CA PHE A 237 16.02 -7.84 -7.96
C PHE A 237 16.67 -9.00 -7.21
N GLU A 238 17.92 -9.31 -7.59
CA GLU A 238 18.74 -10.37 -7.01
C GLU A 238 20.05 -9.75 -6.52
N GLU A 239 20.40 -9.96 -5.25
CA GLU A 239 21.67 -9.57 -4.63
C GLU A 239 22.45 -10.80 -4.18
N THR A 240 23.70 -10.89 -4.62
CA THR A 240 24.57 -12.05 -4.34
C THR A 240 25.65 -11.75 -3.31
N PHE A 241 25.72 -10.52 -2.79
CA PHE A 241 26.72 -10.07 -1.81
C PHE A 241 28.15 -10.45 -2.21
N ASP A 242 28.51 -10.17 -3.46
CA ASP A 242 29.85 -10.40 -4.01
C ASP A 242 30.87 -9.32 -3.57
N HIS A 243 30.39 -8.31 -2.83
CA HIS A 243 31.17 -7.23 -2.25
C HIS A 243 31.09 -7.25 -0.72
N ALA A 244 32.19 -6.86 -0.08
CA ALA A 244 32.27 -6.57 1.34
C ALA A 244 31.30 -5.47 1.73
N VAL A 245 31.32 -4.37 0.95
CA VAL A 245 30.42 -3.23 1.07
C VAL A 245 29.97 -2.80 -0.32
N ALA A 246 28.66 -2.78 -0.52
CA ALA A 246 28.01 -2.12 -1.66
C ALA A 246 27.26 -0.88 -1.13
N ALA A 247 27.76 0.32 -1.43
CA ALA A 247 27.15 1.57 -0.97
C ALA A 247 26.30 2.23 -2.05
N THR A 248 25.12 2.74 -1.69
CA THR A 248 24.27 3.46 -2.64
C THR A 248 24.71 4.91 -2.84
N THR A 249 25.44 5.48 -1.88
CA THR A 249 26.08 6.79 -2.01
C THR A 249 27.47 6.72 -2.62
N VAL A 250 27.75 7.53 -3.64
CA VAL A 250 29.10 7.70 -4.21
C VAL A 250 30.05 8.29 -3.16
N GLY A 251 31.17 7.61 -2.91
CA GLY A 251 32.13 7.96 -1.86
C GLY A 251 31.62 7.65 -0.45
N GLY A 252 30.54 6.87 -0.31
CA GLY A 252 29.92 6.53 0.97
C GLY A 252 30.62 5.43 1.76
N ILE A 253 31.85 5.02 1.40
CA ILE A 253 32.56 3.89 2.05
C ILE A 253 33.85 4.38 2.68
N ASP A 254 34.04 4.14 3.98
CA ASP A 254 35.38 4.17 4.60
C ASP A 254 36.16 2.90 4.26
N GLU A 255 36.80 2.89 3.08
CA GLU A 255 37.58 1.76 2.58
C GLU A 255 38.74 1.35 3.52
N SER A 256 39.18 2.23 4.43
CA SER A 256 40.29 1.91 5.33
C SER A 256 39.92 0.89 6.41
N ALA A 257 38.63 0.71 6.65
CA ALA A 257 38.05 -0.22 7.61
C ALA A 257 37.53 -1.51 6.97
N VAL A 258 37.67 -1.67 5.66
CA VAL A 258 37.12 -2.82 4.91
C VAL A 258 38.24 -3.72 4.39
N ASP A 259 38.21 -5.00 4.75
CA ASP A 259 39.04 -6.04 4.14
C ASP A 259 38.20 -6.84 3.14
N GLY A 260 38.16 -6.38 1.88
CA GLY A 260 37.41 -7.05 0.82
C GLY A 260 37.09 -6.12 -0.37
N PRO A 261 36.41 -6.65 -1.40
CA PRO A 261 35.98 -5.85 -2.55
C PRO A 261 34.86 -4.86 -2.15
N THR A 262 34.92 -3.63 -2.65
CA THR A 262 33.92 -2.58 -2.40
C THR A 262 33.40 -2.00 -3.71
N ILE A 263 32.16 -1.51 -3.69
CA ILE A 263 31.56 -0.76 -4.81
C ILE A 263 30.63 0.33 -4.26
N ASP A 264 30.69 1.53 -4.80
CA ASP A 264 29.86 2.67 -4.37
C ASP A 264 29.02 3.24 -5.51
N GLY A 265 28.02 4.06 -5.17
CA GLY A 265 27.10 4.66 -6.13
C GLY A 265 26.25 3.64 -6.89
N VAL A 266 26.01 2.47 -6.29
CA VAL A 266 25.17 1.44 -6.88
C VAL A 266 23.72 1.64 -6.50
N ASP A 267 22.80 1.29 -7.38
CA ASP A 267 21.38 1.39 -7.06
C ASP A 267 20.87 0.02 -6.61
N ARG A 268 20.16 0.00 -5.48
CA ARG A 268 19.74 -1.18 -4.73
C ARG A 268 18.33 -0.94 -4.23
N PRO A 269 17.32 -1.72 -4.64
CA PRO A 269 15.94 -1.44 -4.24
C PRO A 269 15.74 -1.64 -2.75
N SER A 270 14.84 -0.83 -2.20
CA SER A 270 14.40 -0.94 -0.81
C SER A 270 13.70 -2.29 -0.55
N PRO A 271 13.98 -2.98 0.58
CA PRO A 271 13.24 -4.16 1.00
C PRO A 271 11.92 -3.83 1.72
N SER A 272 11.54 -2.54 1.82
CA SER A 272 10.42 -2.09 2.68
C SER A 272 9.09 -2.78 2.36
N SER A 273 8.71 -2.89 1.08
CA SER A 273 7.45 -3.56 0.70
C SER A 273 7.42 -5.04 1.11
N GLU A 274 8.56 -5.75 1.06
CA GLU A 274 8.64 -7.13 1.53
C GLU A 274 8.50 -7.18 3.07
N ILE A 275 9.18 -6.29 3.78
CA ILE A 275 9.10 -6.21 5.25
C ILE A 275 7.68 -5.88 5.71
N GLU A 276 7.02 -4.90 5.10
CA GLU A 276 5.64 -4.52 5.38
C GLU A 276 4.67 -5.68 5.13
N ALA A 277 4.83 -6.40 4.00
CA ALA A 277 4.03 -7.58 3.70
C ALA A 277 4.18 -8.68 4.77
N ARG A 278 5.42 -8.97 5.21
CA ARG A 278 5.66 -9.94 6.29
C ARG A 278 5.03 -9.52 7.62
N VAL A 279 5.05 -8.23 7.94
CA VAL A 279 4.42 -7.68 9.14
C VAL A 279 2.90 -7.88 9.09
N ASP A 280 2.27 -7.54 7.96
CA ASP A 280 0.82 -7.66 7.80
C ASP A 280 0.35 -9.12 7.77
N ASP A 281 1.10 -10.02 7.15
CA ASP A 281 0.88 -11.46 7.20
C ASP A 281 0.90 -11.97 8.65
N CYS A 282 1.91 -11.60 9.43
CA CYS A 282 1.99 -12.00 10.83
C CYS A 282 0.88 -11.42 11.71
N ARG A 283 0.42 -10.19 11.44
CA ARG A 283 -0.77 -9.61 12.09
C ARG A 283 -2.06 -10.34 11.75
N SER A 284 -2.14 -10.94 10.56
CA SER A 284 -3.28 -11.78 10.15
C SER A 284 -3.30 -13.15 10.88
N GLY A 285 -2.15 -13.54 11.45
CA GLY A 285 -1.94 -14.72 12.27
C GLY A 285 -1.10 -15.80 11.58
N GLY A 286 -0.57 -16.75 12.37
CA GLY A 286 0.25 -17.85 11.85
C GLY A 286 1.75 -17.73 12.16
N CYS A 287 2.18 -16.62 12.76
CA CYS A 287 3.52 -16.42 13.30
C CYS A 287 3.57 -16.69 14.81
N GLU A 288 4.69 -17.20 15.30
CA GLU A 288 4.97 -17.38 16.72
C GLU A 288 5.37 -16.03 17.34
N SER A 289 4.89 -15.71 18.54
CA SER A 289 5.17 -14.40 19.16
C SER A 289 6.57 -14.36 19.76
N LEU A 290 7.27 -13.24 19.52
CA LEU A 290 8.63 -12.98 19.96
C LEU A 290 8.68 -11.57 20.57
N ASP A 291 8.35 -11.43 21.86
CA ASP A 291 8.13 -10.11 22.47
C ASP A 291 9.13 -9.77 23.59
N GLY A 292 9.56 -8.51 23.62
CA GLY A 292 10.34 -7.93 24.72
C GLY A 292 11.82 -8.33 24.68
N THR A 293 12.24 -9.24 25.56
CA THR A 293 13.64 -9.69 25.66
C THR A 293 13.71 -11.20 25.61
N VAL A 294 14.37 -11.71 24.58
CA VAL A 294 14.60 -13.14 24.32
C VAL A 294 16.02 -13.48 24.73
N GLU A 295 16.17 -14.33 25.75
CA GLU A 295 17.47 -14.77 26.28
C GLU A 295 17.36 -16.18 26.84
N ASN A 296 18.40 -17.01 26.66
CA ASN A 296 18.41 -18.41 27.09
C ASN A 296 17.29 -19.27 26.44
N GLU A 297 16.94 -18.96 25.20
CA GLU A 297 15.87 -19.63 24.45
C GLU A 297 16.40 -20.33 23.19
N VAL A 298 15.64 -21.32 22.73
CA VAL A 298 15.83 -21.96 21.43
C VAL A 298 14.65 -21.54 20.57
N ILE A 299 14.94 -20.89 19.45
CA ILE A 299 14.00 -20.49 18.41
C ILE A 299 14.07 -21.57 17.34
N GLU A 300 12.98 -22.33 17.18
CA GLU A 300 12.85 -23.40 16.19
C GLU A 300 12.40 -22.84 14.82
N ASP A 301 12.36 -23.70 13.79
CA ASP A 301 11.98 -23.33 12.43
C ASP A 301 10.59 -22.68 12.33
N GLY A 302 10.42 -21.83 11.32
CA GLY A 302 9.16 -21.11 11.08
C GLY A 302 9.27 -19.60 11.24
N VAL A 303 8.12 -18.92 11.33
CA VAL A 303 8.02 -17.46 11.34
C VAL A 303 7.74 -16.95 12.74
N HIS A 304 8.64 -16.13 13.26
CA HIS A 304 8.56 -15.49 14.57
C HIS A 304 8.30 -13.99 14.41
N TYR A 305 7.43 -13.41 15.23
CA TYR A 305 6.94 -12.05 15.07
C TYR A 305 6.98 -11.27 16.38
N ALA A 306 7.64 -10.11 16.33
CA ALA A 306 7.60 -9.08 17.35
C ALA A 306 6.72 -7.93 16.86
N ASP A 307 5.61 -7.62 17.55
CA ASP A 307 4.71 -6.52 17.15
C ASP A 307 5.27 -5.13 17.51
N GLU A 308 6.29 -5.10 18.38
CA GLU A 308 7.06 -3.94 18.81
C GLU A 308 8.57 -4.24 18.76
N SER A 309 9.41 -3.29 19.22
CA SER A 309 10.86 -3.50 19.32
C SER A 309 11.21 -4.70 20.22
N VAL A 310 12.22 -5.48 19.81
CA VAL A 310 12.68 -6.67 20.53
C VAL A 310 14.17 -6.65 20.79
N THR A 311 14.56 -7.21 21.94
CA THR A 311 15.96 -7.48 22.29
C THR A 311 16.23 -8.97 22.22
N ILE A 312 17.20 -9.38 21.41
CA ILE A 312 17.72 -10.74 21.41
C ILE A 312 19.05 -10.71 22.14
N GLY A 313 19.09 -11.34 23.31
CA GLY A 313 20.24 -11.34 24.20
C GLY A 313 20.94 -12.70 24.25
N SER A 314 21.75 -12.89 25.30
CA SER A 314 22.69 -14.00 25.42
C SER A 314 22.03 -15.38 25.53
N ASP A 315 22.79 -16.40 25.17
CA ASP A 315 22.42 -17.82 25.20
C ASP A 315 21.17 -18.13 24.34
N THR A 316 20.95 -17.38 23.26
CA THR A 316 19.86 -17.62 22.31
C THR A 316 20.36 -18.48 21.15
N THR A 317 19.63 -19.55 20.83
CA THR A 317 19.94 -20.45 19.70
C THR A 317 18.84 -20.40 18.66
N PHE A 318 19.19 -20.14 17.41
CA PHE A 318 18.33 -20.34 16.26
C PHE A 318 18.62 -21.75 15.69
N ASP A 319 17.68 -22.67 15.87
CA ASP A 319 17.81 -24.06 15.42
C ASP A 319 17.15 -24.25 14.06
N THR A 320 17.96 -24.15 13.00
CA THR A 320 17.57 -24.35 11.60
C THR A 320 17.72 -25.80 11.15
N SER A 321 17.67 -26.77 12.08
CA SER A 321 17.82 -28.19 11.73
C SER A 321 16.59 -28.78 11.03
N ASP A 322 15.41 -28.24 11.30
CA ASP A 322 14.13 -28.70 10.73
C ASP A 322 13.57 -27.75 9.63
N GLY A 323 14.17 -26.57 9.45
CA GLY A 323 13.79 -25.61 8.42
C GLY A 323 14.49 -24.25 8.58
N ASP A 324 14.16 -23.31 7.71
CA ASP A 324 14.60 -21.91 7.82
C ASP A 324 13.79 -21.18 8.91
N ILE A 325 14.37 -20.10 9.44
CA ILE A 325 13.75 -19.25 10.46
C ILE A 325 13.59 -17.84 9.89
N ASP A 326 12.37 -17.34 9.91
CA ASP A 326 12.07 -15.93 9.61
C ASP A 326 11.75 -15.20 10.91
N VAL A 327 12.45 -14.11 11.21
CA VAL A 327 12.17 -13.24 12.34
C VAL A 327 11.67 -11.90 11.82
N VAL A 328 10.41 -11.58 12.07
CA VAL A 328 9.75 -10.35 11.61
C VAL A 328 9.60 -9.41 12.80
N VAL A 329 10.17 -8.21 12.72
CA VAL A 329 10.18 -7.23 13.81
C VAL A 329 9.50 -5.96 13.34
N ASN A 330 8.33 -5.65 13.90
CA ASN A 330 7.62 -4.40 13.68
C ASN A 330 8.12 -3.29 14.65
N GLY A 331 9.42 -3.02 14.61
CA GLY A 331 10.10 -2.08 15.49
C GLY A 331 11.62 -2.18 15.40
N ASP A 332 12.32 -1.73 16.43
CA ASP A 332 13.78 -1.82 16.51
C ASP A 332 14.24 -3.21 16.97
N LEU A 333 15.28 -3.72 16.33
CA LEU A 333 15.99 -4.92 16.76
C LEU A 333 17.25 -4.55 17.54
N THR A 334 17.33 -5.00 18.78
CA THR A 334 18.53 -4.85 19.61
C THR A 334 19.20 -6.20 19.84
N LEU A 335 20.49 -6.30 19.53
CA LEU A 335 21.32 -7.46 19.86
C LEU A 335 22.13 -7.16 21.12
N LYS A 336 22.03 -8.03 22.13
CA LYS A 336 22.78 -7.92 23.38
C LYS A 336 23.64 -9.14 23.65
N GLY A 337 24.76 -8.92 24.31
CA GLY A 337 25.66 -9.98 24.71
C GLY A 337 26.30 -9.73 26.05
N GLN A 338 26.77 -10.80 26.67
CA GLN A 338 27.54 -10.73 27.91
C GLN A 338 29.03 -10.57 27.64
N GLY A 339 29.47 -10.85 26.41
CA GLY A 339 30.84 -10.71 25.92
C GLY A 339 31.87 -11.58 26.63
N GLY A 340 32.90 -11.96 25.90
CA GLY A 340 33.98 -12.82 26.38
C GLY A 340 34.51 -13.68 25.24
N PRO A 341 35.76 -14.16 25.29
CA PRO A 341 36.42 -14.61 24.06
C PRO A 341 35.96 -15.96 23.46
N HIS A 342 34.89 -16.65 23.91
CA HIS A 342 34.65 -18.04 23.45
C HIS A 342 33.20 -18.58 23.42
N SER A 343 32.16 -17.75 23.37
CA SER A 343 30.80 -18.26 23.07
C SER A 343 29.97 -17.19 22.38
N ALA A 344 29.30 -17.56 21.29
CA ALA A 344 28.31 -16.71 20.66
C ALA A 344 27.15 -16.47 21.65
N ASP A 345 26.67 -15.23 21.73
CA ASP A 345 25.50 -14.86 22.52
C ASP A 345 24.21 -15.23 21.76
N GLN A 346 24.24 -15.09 20.44
CA GLN A 346 23.22 -15.59 19.51
C GLN A 346 23.90 -16.56 18.55
N GLN A 347 23.50 -17.83 18.56
CA GLN A 347 24.09 -18.85 17.71
C GLN A 347 23.07 -19.39 16.72
N ILE A 348 23.51 -19.65 15.48
CA ILE A 348 22.74 -20.39 14.50
C ILE A 348 23.31 -21.80 14.42
N THR A 349 22.42 -22.79 14.46
CA THR A 349 22.77 -24.21 14.34
C THR A 349 21.84 -24.88 13.36
N GLY A 350 22.34 -25.77 12.51
CA GLY A 350 21.52 -26.46 11.52
C GLY A 350 22.14 -26.32 10.14
N GLY A 351 21.32 -26.48 9.11
CA GLY A 351 21.73 -26.26 7.72
C GLY A 351 20.80 -25.33 6.94
N GLY A 352 19.79 -24.77 7.60
CA GLY A 352 18.93 -23.71 7.07
C GLY A 352 19.43 -22.32 7.47
N THR A 353 18.69 -21.31 7.03
CA THR A 353 19.05 -19.90 7.13
C THR A 353 18.14 -19.17 8.12
N VAL A 354 18.68 -18.14 8.78
CA VAL A 354 17.91 -17.18 9.57
C VAL A 354 17.79 -15.88 8.78
N THR A 355 16.57 -15.48 8.45
CA THR A 355 16.28 -14.19 7.80
C THR A 355 15.54 -13.28 8.76
N VAL A 356 16.02 -12.05 8.93
CA VAL A 356 15.45 -11.09 9.89
C VAL A 356 14.93 -9.87 9.14
N TYR A 357 13.62 -9.62 9.22
CA TYR A 357 12.92 -8.50 8.59
C TYR A 357 12.64 -7.43 9.65
N VAL A 358 13.28 -6.25 9.55
CA VAL A 358 13.20 -5.22 10.59
C VAL A 358 12.53 -3.94 10.05
N ASN A 359 11.34 -3.62 10.57
CA ASN A 359 10.63 -2.36 10.31
C ASN A 359 11.09 -1.24 11.27
N GLY A 360 12.40 -1.03 11.37
CA GLY A 360 13.03 -0.14 12.34
C GLY A 360 14.54 -0.15 12.20
N THR A 361 15.26 0.04 13.30
CA THR A 361 16.72 0.07 13.33
C THR A 361 17.34 -1.22 13.89
N LEU A 362 18.62 -1.45 13.60
CA LEU A 362 19.43 -2.49 14.21
C LEU A 362 20.49 -1.86 15.13
N ASP A 363 20.44 -2.20 16.42
CA ASP A 363 21.45 -1.81 17.42
C ASP A 363 22.17 -3.05 17.98
N ALA A 364 23.44 -3.21 17.58
CA ALA A 364 24.36 -4.21 18.10
C ALA A 364 25.45 -3.58 18.98
N SER A 365 25.10 -2.60 19.81
CA SER A 365 26.05 -1.91 20.70
C SER A 365 26.39 -2.69 21.97
N GLY A 366 27.66 -2.63 22.35
CA GLY A 366 28.21 -3.22 23.57
C GLY A 366 29.17 -4.33 23.22
N ASN A 367 28.71 -5.57 23.35
CA ASN A 367 29.49 -6.79 23.23
C ASN A 367 28.67 -8.00 22.77
N PRO A 368 27.65 -7.87 21.89
CA PRO A 368 26.99 -9.03 21.30
C PRO A 368 27.96 -9.82 20.42
N LEU A 369 27.93 -11.14 20.57
CA LEU A 369 28.61 -12.10 19.70
C LEU A 369 27.55 -12.85 18.90
N THR A 370 27.13 -12.27 17.78
CA THR A 370 26.04 -12.79 16.94
C THR A 370 26.62 -13.64 15.80
N ASN A 371 26.23 -14.92 15.79
CA ASN A 371 26.69 -15.94 14.85
C ASN A 371 28.22 -16.04 14.75
N THR A 372 28.94 -15.64 15.79
CA THR A 372 30.41 -15.60 15.84
C THR A 372 31.02 -16.98 15.55
N ASN A 373 31.93 -17.05 14.58
CA ASN A 373 32.51 -18.28 13.99
C ASN A 373 31.54 -19.17 13.19
N GLY A 374 30.30 -18.72 12.93
CA GLY A 374 29.36 -19.36 12.03
C GLY A 374 29.68 -19.06 10.55
N ASP A 375 28.86 -19.60 9.64
CA ASP A 375 28.92 -19.22 8.23
C ASP A 375 28.15 -17.89 8.03
N PRO A 376 28.72 -16.88 7.36
CA PRO A 376 27.99 -15.65 7.02
C PRO A 376 26.73 -15.89 6.18
N SER A 377 26.64 -17.02 5.46
CA SER A 377 25.48 -17.38 4.66
C SER A 377 24.25 -17.75 5.50
N ASP A 378 24.45 -18.11 6.78
CA ASP A 378 23.41 -18.59 7.69
C ASP A 378 22.52 -17.46 8.23
N LEU A 379 22.92 -16.18 8.08
CA LEU A 379 22.21 -15.02 8.62
C LEU A 379 22.08 -13.91 7.59
N LEU A 380 20.85 -13.48 7.32
CA LEU A 380 20.55 -12.26 6.57
C LEU A 380 19.63 -11.34 7.38
N VAL A 381 19.95 -10.05 7.42
CA VAL A 381 19.11 -9.01 8.01
C VAL A 381 18.69 -8.00 6.95
N LEU A 382 17.38 -7.84 6.72
CA LEU A 382 16.78 -6.82 5.86
C LEU A 382 16.25 -5.67 6.73
N ILE A 383 16.58 -4.43 6.36
CA ILE A 383 16.19 -3.23 7.11
C ILE A 383 15.29 -2.35 6.26
N HIS A 384 14.16 -1.94 6.82
CA HIS A 384 13.22 -1.02 6.19
C HIS A 384 13.85 0.37 6.01
N THR A 385 13.56 1.03 4.88
CA THR A 385 14.17 2.32 4.49
C THR A 385 13.27 3.52 4.83
N ASN A 386 12.54 3.47 5.95
CA ASN A 386 11.48 4.46 6.23
C ASN A 386 12.02 5.88 6.48
N GLN A 387 13.28 6.04 6.92
CA GLN A 387 14.07 7.29 7.02
C GLN A 387 15.58 6.92 7.01
N SER A 388 16.49 7.91 6.94
CA SER A 388 17.94 7.70 7.12
C SER A 388 18.22 7.09 8.51
N ASN A 389 18.25 5.77 8.56
CA ASN A 389 18.48 4.99 9.77
C ASN A 389 19.98 4.79 9.96
N THR A 390 20.44 4.82 11.21
CA THR A 390 21.83 4.46 11.57
C THR A 390 21.83 3.10 12.23
N LEU A 391 22.48 2.12 11.61
CA LEU A 391 22.69 0.79 12.18
C LEU A 391 24.01 0.77 12.93
N SER A 392 23.96 0.46 14.21
CA SER A 392 25.10 0.66 15.11
C SER A 392 25.77 -0.64 15.50
N PHE A 393 27.06 -0.78 15.21
CA PHE A 393 27.93 -1.87 15.68
C PHE A 393 29.04 -1.28 16.56
N SER A 394 28.69 -0.98 17.82
CA SER A 394 29.57 -0.25 18.74
C SER A 394 30.16 -1.14 19.83
N GLY A 395 31.33 -0.76 20.36
CA GLY A 395 32.02 -1.46 21.45
C GLY A 395 32.92 -2.58 20.93
N THR A 396 32.64 -3.81 21.33
CA THR A 396 33.33 -5.04 20.90
C THR A 396 32.38 -6.05 20.27
N ALA A 397 31.31 -5.55 19.65
CA ALA A 397 30.33 -6.35 18.94
C ALA A 397 30.98 -7.15 17.80
N GLN A 398 30.46 -8.34 17.56
CA GLN A 398 30.77 -9.15 16.39
C GLN A 398 29.48 -9.68 15.80
N PHE A 399 29.34 -9.52 14.49
CA PHE A 399 28.22 -9.99 13.69
C PHE A 399 28.75 -10.75 12.49
N THR A 400 28.35 -12.01 12.33
CA THR A 400 28.74 -12.84 11.19
C THR A 400 27.49 -13.15 10.36
N GLY A 401 27.37 -12.52 9.19
CA GLY A 401 26.15 -12.54 8.40
C GLY A 401 26.13 -11.47 7.32
N ALA A 402 25.00 -11.38 6.62
CA ALA A 402 24.70 -10.37 5.63
C ALA A 402 23.75 -9.30 6.17
N VAL A 403 23.95 -8.05 5.77
CA VAL A 403 23.01 -6.96 6.06
C VAL A 403 22.61 -6.29 4.76
N TYR A 404 21.30 -6.23 4.49
CA TYR A 404 20.72 -5.51 3.36
C TYR A 404 19.91 -4.33 3.89
N ALA A 405 20.56 -3.17 3.94
CA ALA A 405 20.00 -1.92 4.46
C ALA A 405 20.30 -0.74 3.52
N PRO A 406 19.89 -0.82 2.24
CA PRO A 406 20.42 0.06 1.21
C PRO A 406 20.12 1.57 1.46
N GLY A 407 19.05 1.90 2.19
CA GLY A 407 18.72 3.28 2.63
C GLY A 407 19.18 3.65 4.06
N SER A 408 20.15 2.94 4.63
CA SER A 408 20.65 3.18 6.00
C SER A 408 22.16 3.35 6.06
N THR A 409 22.64 4.21 6.96
CA THR A 409 24.07 4.30 7.30
C THR A 409 24.45 3.18 8.27
N ILE A 410 25.53 2.45 7.99
CA ILE A 410 26.16 1.52 8.95
C ILE A 410 27.30 2.24 9.64
N GLU A 411 27.25 2.34 10.97
CA GLU A 411 28.30 2.91 11.80
C GLU A 411 28.95 1.85 12.70
N ILE A 412 30.27 1.72 12.60
CA ILE A 412 31.07 0.87 13.48
C ILE A 412 31.91 1.73 14.41
N ASN A 413 31.70 1.62 15.72
CA ASN A 413 32.39 2.42 16.73
C ASN A 413 33.12 1.54 17.75
N GLY A 414 34.39 1.21 17.50
CA GLY A 414 35.16 0.25 18.31
C GLY A 414 35.46 -1.03 17.55
N GLY A 415 36.35 -1.89 18.07
CA GLY A 415 36.82 -3.09 17.37
C GLY A 415 36.22 -4.37 17.93
N GLY A 416 35.94 -5.35 17.07
CA GLY A 416 35.35 -6.63 17.46
C GLY A 416 36.17 -7.41 18.49
N ALA A 417 35.48 -8.22 19.31
CA ALA A 417 36.09 -8.92 20.45
C ALA A 417 36.92 -10.15 20.06
N VAL A 418 36.52 -10.86 19.01
CA VAL A 418 37.14 -12.12 18.56
C VAL A 418 37.68 -11.95 17.15
N ASP A 419 36.82 -11.56 16.19
CA ASP A 419 37.22 -11.10 14.86
C ASP A 419 36.79 -9.64 14.62
N ASP A 420 36.76 -9.23 13.35
CA ASP A 420 36.26 -7.93 12.93
C ASP A 420 34.76 -7.77 13.27
N ASN A 421 34.30 -6.53 13.39
CA ASN A 421 32.96 -6.23 13.91
C ASN A 421 31.86 -6.83 13.04
N ILE A 422 32.08 -6.87 11.73
CA ILE A 422 31.21 -7.53 10.75
C ILE A 422 32.06 -8.49 9.94
N VAL A 423 31.60 -9.73 9.80
CA VAL A 423 32.17 -10.75 8.91
C VAL A 423 31.09 -11.20 7.93
N GLY A 424 31.26 -10.88 6.65
CA GLY A 424 30.25 -11.12 5.61
C GLY A 424 30.18 -9.99 4.58
N GLY A 425 28.99 -9.71 4.06
CA GLY A 425 28.74 -8.65 3.08
C GLY A 425 27.61 -7.72 3.51
N VAL A 426 27.75 -6.42 3.22
CA VAL A 426 26.72 -5.43 3.54
C VAL A 426 26.34 -4.58 2.32
N VAL A 427 25.05 -4.27 2.23
CA VAL A 427 24.50 -3.25 1.34
C VAL A 427 23.96 -2.12 2.22
N ALA A 428 24.41 -0.89 1.99
CA ALA A 428 24.10 0.27 2.83
C ALA A 428 24.02 1.57 2.03
N GLU A 429 23.46 2.63 2.62
CA GLU A 429 23.53 3.98 2.05
C GLU A 429 24.98 4.48 2.09
N SER A 430 25.58 4.32 3.27
CA SER A 430 26.97 4.59 3.57
C SER A 430 27.49 3.65 4.67
N PHE A 431 28.80 3.47 4.70
CA PHE A 431 29.53 2.67 5.67
C PHE A 431 30.63 3.52 6.30
N GLU A 432 30.52 3.74 7.60
CA GLU A 432 31.44 4.57 8.39
C GLU A 432 32.01 3.75 9.55
N ALA A 433 33.32 3.87 9.78
CA ALA A 433 34.00 3.16 10.84
C ALA A 433 34.95 4.08 11.60
N ASP A 434 34.84 4.08 12.92
CA ASP A 434 35.65 4.87 13.82
C ASP A 434 36.50 3.98 14.75
N GLY A 435 37.68 4.50 15.11
CA GLY A 435 38.60 3.82 16.02
C GLY A 435 39.26 2.59 15.40
N ASN A 436 38.89 1.39 15.87
CA ASN A 436 39.39 0.11 15.37
C ASN A 436 38.29 -0.70 14.67
N GLY A 437 37.18 -0.04 14.29
CA GLY A 437 36.07 -0.69 13.60
C GLY A 437 36.52 -1.29 12.27
N LYS A 438 36.05 -2.51 11.99
CA LYS A 438 36.41 -3.25 10.77
C LYS A 438 35.29 -4.13 10.26
N LEU A 439 35.28 -4.33 8.95
CA LEU A 439 34.51 -5.35 8.26
C LEU A 439 35.47 -6.25 7.47
N ALA A 440 35.32 -7.57 7.63
CA ALA A 440 36.03 -8.57 6.83
C ALA A 440 35.06 -9.28 5.89
N TYR A 441 35.42 -9.34 4.61
CA TYR A 441 34.66 -10.09 3.63
C TYR A 441 34.98 -11.57 3.69
N GLU A 442 33.93 -12.37 3.82
CA GLU A 442 33.97 -13.81 3.59
C GLU A 442 32.98 -14.17 2.48
N PRO A 443 33.39 -14.91 1.44
CA PRO A 443 32.49 -15.31 0.37
C PRO A 443 31.32 -16.12 0.92
N MET A 444 30.12 -15.73 0.52
CA MET A 444 28.85 -16.30 0.96
C MET A 444 28.09 -16.83 -0.25
N THR A 445 27.24 -17.82 -0.04
CA THR A 445 26.36 -18.38 -1.08
C THR A 445 24.95 -17.82 -1.01
N HIS A 446 24.73 -16.81 -0.17
CA HIS A 446 23.44 -16.21 0.04
C HIS A 446 23.00 -15.43 -1.21
N GLU A 447 21.78 -15.67 -1.66
CA GLU A 447 21.14 -14.92 -2.74
C GLU A 447 19.88 -14.29 -2.15
N LEU A 448 19.87 -12.97 -2.02
CA LEU A 448 18.67 -12.23 -1.68
C LEU A 448 17.89 -11.99 -2.95
N GLU A 449 16.71 -12.57 -3.02
CA GLU A 449 15.71 -12.23 -4.03
C GLU A 449 14.69 -11.27 -3.43
N LEU A 450 14.68 -10.02 -3.88
CA LEU A 450 13.55 -9.12 -3.63
C LEU A 450 12.47 -9.42 -4.66
N ASN A 451 11.81 -10.55 -4.40
CA ASN A 451 10.70 -11.08 -5.17
C ASN A 451 9.44 -10.94 -4.32
N ASN A 452 8.84 -9.74 -4.29
CA ASN A 452 7.47 -9.65 -3.81
C ASN A 452 6.61 -10.38 -4.86
N THR A 453 6.36 -11.68 -4.66
CA THR A 453 5.97 -12.62 -5.73
C THR A 453 4.67 -12.25 -6.44
N GLU A 454 3.86 -11.36 -5.83
CA GLU A 454 2.59 -10.89 -6.37
C GLU A 454 2.73 -9.54 -7.10
N ASN A 455 3.73 -8.71 -6.78
CA ASN A 455 3.74 -7.27 -7.08
C ASN A 455 4.91 -6.85 -7.99
N GLN A 456 5.27 -7.67 -8.96
CA GLN A 456 6.48 -7.49 -9.77
C GLN A 456 6.26 -6.64 -11.02
N ILE A 457 7.05 -5.58 -11.23
CA ILE A 457 7.03 -4.81 -12.48
C ILE A 457 8.35 -4.90 -13.25
N THR A 458 8.24 -4.93 -14.57
CA THR A 458 9.37 -4.88 -15.49
C THR A 458 9.11 -3.84 -16.57
N PHE A 459 7.86 -3.70 -17.01
CA PHE A 459 7.46 -2.71 -17.99
C PHE A 459 6.38 -1.80 -17.42
N LEU A 460 6.56 -0.50 -17.59
CA LEU A 460 5.57 0.50 -17.23
C LEU A 460 5.12 1.24 -18.48
N HIS A 461 3.82 1.53 -18.56
CA HIS A 461 3.23 2.38 -19.58
C HIS A 461 2.20 3.29 -18.91
N VAL A 462 2.48 4.58 -18.85
CA VAL A 462 1.55 5.57 -18.28
C VAL A 462 1.19 6.56 -19.38
N SER A 463 -0.10 6.83 -19.53
CA SER A 463 -0.57 7.88 -20.44
C SER A 463 -1.66 8.69 -19.79
N GLU A 464 -1.68 9.98 -20.08
CA GLU A 464 -2.72 10.89 -19.65
C GLU A 464 -3.67 11.18 -20.81
N ASN A 465 -4.97 10.94 -20.60
CA ASN A 465 -6.02 11.11 -21.59
C ASN A 465 -7.00 12.18 -21.10
N ARG A 466 -6.94 13.36 -21.70
CA ARG A 466 -7.71 14.54 -21.25
C ARG A 466 -9.05 14.62 -21.98
N ILE A 467 -10.13 14.79 -21.23
CA ILE A 467 -11.50 14.94 -21.73
C ILE A 467 -12.07 16.26 -21.22
N ASP A 468 -12.38 17.18 -22.13
CA ASP A 468 -13.09 18.40 -21.79
C ASP A 468 -14.60 18.14 -21.63
N ILE A 469 -15.15 18.62 -20.52
CA ILE A 469 -16.55 18.54 -20.16
C ILE A 469 -17.20 19.91 -20.31
N GLU A 470 -18.18 19.97 -21.20
CA GLU A 470 -18.97 21.17 -21.44
C GLU A 470 -20.45 20.88 -21.22
N ARG A 471 -21.12 21.77 -20.51
CA ARG A 471 -22.58 21.79 -20.38
C ARG A 471 -23.19 22.33 -21.68
N ALA A 472 -24.25 21.68 -22.17
CA ALA A 472 -25.06 22.24 -23.25
C ALA A 472 -26.06 23.26 -22.71
N ASP A 473 -26.20 24.40 -23.41
CA ASP A 473 -27.13 25.49 -23.10
C ASP A 473 -28.61 25.07 -23.11
#